data_AF-A0A842RI97-F1
#
_entry.id   AF-A0A842RI97-F1
#
_cell.length_a   1.000
_cell.length_b   1.000
_cell.length_c   1.000
_cell.angle_alpha   90.00
_cell.angle_beta   90.00
_cell.angle_gamma   90.00
#
_symmetry.space_group_name_H-M   'P 1'
#
loop_
_entity.id
_entity.type
_entity.pdbx_description
1 polymer ?
#
loop_
_entity_poly.entity_id
_entity_poly.type
_entity_poly.pdbx_seq_one_letter_code
_entity_poly.pdbx_strand_id
1 'polypeptide(L)'
;MNEEKIKKKINLLETCTRINWTDTDSEFVEQKMDELYYTLYELRKEANEIVTKLSLSLLTRLAKALQILFDNQDEFTSDVQEELEMWFLYENIVEKIENERELSWDELIE
;
A
#
# COMPACT_ATOMS: atom_id res chain seq x y z
N MET A 1 1.99 14.85 -8.74
CA MET A 1 1.98 13.37 -8.83
C MET A 1 2.55 12.91 -10.16
N ASN A 2 3.54 12.00 -10.14
CA ASN A 2 4.03 11.31 -11.33
C ASN A 2 3.34 9.94 -11.43
N GLU A 3 2.33 9.82 -12.30
CA GLU A 3 1.49 8.61 -12.39
C GLU A 3 2.29 7.36 -12.73
N GLU A 4 3.33 7.46 -13.56
CA GLU A 4 4.20 6.32 -13.90
C GLU A 4 5.00 5.85 -12.68
N LYS A 5 5.44 6.77 -11.81
CA LYS A 5 6.06 6.43 -10.52
C LYS A 5 5.06 5.69 -9.63
N ILE A 6 3.81 6.17 -9.52
CA ILE A 6 2.78 5.54 -8.70
C ILE A 6 2.41 4.15 -9.22
N LYS A 7 2.30 3.96 -10.55
CA LYS A 7 2.06 2.63 -11.14
C LYS A 7 3.14 1.62 -10.76
N LYS A 8 4.41 2.04 -10.76
CA LYS A 8 5.52 1.17 -10.32
C LYS A 8 5.40 0.79 -8.85
N LYS A 9 5.00 1.73 -7.98
CA LYS A 9 4.72 1.45 -6.56
C LYS A 9 3.58 0.47 -6.38
N ILE A 10 2.46 0.66 -7.08
CA ILE A 10 1.31 -0.26 -7.04
C ILE A 10 1.73 -1.66 -7.50
N ASN A 11 2.46 -1.77 -8.60
CA ASN A 11 2.94 -3.07 -9.10
C ASN A 11 3.87 -3.76 -8.10
N LEU A 12 4.69 -3.00 -7.35
CA LEU A 12 5.52 -3.55 -6.30
C LEU A 12 4.65 -4.08 -5.14
N LEU A 13 3.69 -3.30 -4.65
CA LEU A 13 2.77 -3.76 -3.60
C LEU A 13 2.03 -5.04 -4.03
N GLU A 14 1.50 -5.08 -5.25
CA GLU A 14 0.85 -6.26 -5.83
C GLU A 14 1.79 -7.47 -6.00
N THR A 15 3.10 -7.23 -6.10
CA THR A 15 4.09 -8.32 -6.10
C THR A 15 4.30 -8.82 -4.67
N CYS A 16 4.43 -7.91 -3.71
CA CYS A 16 4.59 -8.22 -2.29
C CYS A 16 3.41 -9.04 -1.72
N THR A 17 2.18 -8.81 -2.19
CA THR A 17 1.00 -9.61 -1.77
C THR A 17 1.03 -11.07 -2.22
N ARG A 18 1.97 -11.46 -3.10
CA ARG A 18 2.09 -12.82 -3.66
C ARG A 18 3.33 -13.55 -3.18
N ILE A 19 4.19 -12.88 -2.42
CA ILE A 19 5.40 -13.49 -1.86
C ILE A 19 4.97 -14.37 -0.71
N ASN A 20 5.49 -15.59 -0.66
CA ASN A 20 5.41 -16.45 0.52
C ASN A 20 6.63 -16.11 1.41
N TRP A 21 6.43 -15.22 2.38
CA TRP A 21 7.53 -14.61 3.13
C TRP A 21 8.24 -15.59 4.06
N THR A 22 7.62 -16.71 4.41
CA THR A 22 8.20 -17.73 5.30
C THR A 22 9.11 -18.74 4.58
N ASP A 23 8.89 -18.98 3.28
CA ASP A 23 9.60 -20.02 2.50
C ASP A 23 10.59 -19.44 1.48
N THR A 24 10.86 -18.14 1.53
CA THR A 24 11.72 -17.44 0.57
C THR A 24 13.13 -17.19 1.12
N ASP A 25 14.12 -17.14 0.22
CA ASP A 25 15.52 -16.84 0.54
C ASP A 25 15.67 -15.55 1.37
N SER A 26 16.51 -15.58 2.41
CA SER A 26 16.62 -14.50 3.39
C SER A 26 17.14 -13.19 2.81
N GLU A 27 18.06 -13.24 1.83
CA GLU A 27 18.59 -12.03 1.18
C GLU A 27 17.51 -11.36 0.31
N PHE A 28 16.73 -12.17 -0.40
CA PHE A 28 15.58 -11.67 -1.16
C PHE A 28 14.51 -11.06 -0.24
N VAL A 29 14.21 -11.71 0.89
CA VAL A 29 13.24 -11.21 1.86
C VAL A 29 13.68 -9.86 2.42
N GLU A 30 14.94 -9.74 2.87
CA GLU A 30 15.49 -8.49 3.41
C GLU A 30 15.38 -7.35 2.38
N GLN A 31 15.82 -7.59 1.14
CA GLN A 31 15.71 -6.60 0.07
C GLN A 31 14.25 -6.18 -0.19
N LYS A 32 13.32 -7.14 -0.18
CA LYS A 32 11.90 -6.85 -0.43
C LYS A 32 11.23 -6.12 0.72
N MET A 33 11.62 -6.38 1.96
CA MET A 33 11.15 -5.61 3.12
C MET A 33 11.59 -4.15 3.04
N ASP A 34 12.85 -3.90 2.70
CA ASP A 34 13.36 -2.54 2.49
C ASP A 34 12.58 -1.83 1.37
N GLU A 35 12.44 -2.47 0.21
CA GLU A 35 11.69 -1.91 -0.92
C GLU A 35 10.23 -1.60 -0.56
N LEU A 36 9.59 -2.49 0.22
CA LEU A 36 8.22 -2.33 0.67
C LEU A 36 8.11 -1.17 1.66
N TYR A 37 8.97 -1.11 2.68
CA TYR A 37 9.03 -0.02 3.65
C TYR A 37 9.18 1.34 2.96
N TYR A 38 10.19 1.50 2.09
CA TYR A 38 10.40 2.76 1.38
C TYR A 38 9.21 3.15 0.51
N THR A 39 8.55 2.16 -0.10
CA THR A 39 7.38 2.40 -0.94
C THR A 39 6.19 2.90 -0.13
N LEU A 40 5.87 2.26 1.00
CA LEU A 40 4.82 2.69 1.91
C LEU A 40 5.11 4.10 2.45
N TYR A 41 6.34 4.32 2.90
CA TYR A 41 6.81 5.62 3.37
C TYR A 41 6.61 6.75 2.33
N GLU A 42 6.95 6.51 1.06
CA GLU A 42 6.73 7.50 0.02
C GLU A 42 5.24 7.66 -0.33
N LEU A 43 4.46 6.59 -0.32
CA LEU A 43 3.01 6.67 -0.55
C LEU A 43 2.34 7.51 0.53
N ARG A 44 2.78 7.42 1.80
CA ARG A 44 2.35 8.30 2.89
C ARG A 44 2.57 9.78 2.60
N LYS A 45 3.76 10.13 2.15
CA LYS A 45 4.07 11.52 1.80
C LYS A 45 3.21 12.05 0.65
N GLU A 46 2.81 11.18 -0.27
CA GLU A 46 2.06 11.51 -1.47
C GLU A 46 0.54 11.22 -1.33
N ALA A 47 0.07 10.78 -0.16
CA ALA A 47 -1.27 10.22 0.05
C ALA A 47 -2.40 11.14 -0.43
N ASN A 48 -2.31 12.43 -0.11
CA ASN A 48 -3.33 13.41 -0.53
C ASN A 48 -3.41 13.56 -2.05
N GLU A 49 -2.28 13.58 -2.75
CA GLU A 49 -2.26 13.67 -4.21
C GLU A 49 -2.73 12.36 -4.84
N ILE A 50 -2.35 11.23 -4.26
CA ILE A 50 -2.77 9.91 -4.73
C ILE A 50 -4.29 9.81 -4.66
N VAL A 51 -4.89 10.06 -3.50
CA VAL A 51 -6.33 9.93 -3.32
C VAL A 51 -7.10 10.87 -4.26
N THR A 52 -6.67 12.12 -4.41
CA THR A 52 -7.40 13.13 -5.19
C THR A 52 -7.14 13.08 -6.70
N LYS A 53 -5.97 12.61 -7.15
CA LYS A 53 -5.57 12.69 -8.57
C LYS A 53 -5.47 11.34 -9.27
N LEU A 54 -5.34 10.23 -8.53
CA LEU A 54 -5.21 8.91 -9.14
C LEU A 54 -6.56 8.45 -9.72
N SER A 55 -6.54 7.83 -10.90
CA SER A 55 -7.77 7.30 -11.51
C SER A 55 -8.39 6.22 -10.61
N LEU A 56 -9.71 6.08 -10.66
CA LEU A 56 -10.44 5.13 -9.81
C LEU A 56 -9.87 3.70 -9.94
N SER A 57 -9.60 3.24 -11.16
CA SER A 57 -9.01 1.92 -11.40
C SER A 57 -7.65 1.72 -10.71
N LEU A 58 -6.78 2.73 -10.72
CA LEU A 58 -5.48 2.63 -10.05
C LEU A 58 -5.61 2.78 -8.53
N LEU A 59 -6.55 3.60 -8.06
CA LEU A 59 -6.86 3.76 -6.65
C LEU A 59 -7.43 2.45 -6.06
N THR A 60 -8.33 1.77 -6.77
CA THR A 60 -8.83 0.44 -6.41
C THR A 60 -7.70 -0.58 -6.29
N ARG A 61 -6.79 -0.62 -7.28
CA ARG A 61 -5.64 -1.54 -7.23
C ARG A 61 -4.74 -1.27 -6.03
N LEU A 62 -4.45 0.01 -5.76
CA LEU A 62 -3.68 0.43 -4.59
C LEU A 62 -4.37 -0.02 -3.29
N ALA A 63 -5.67 0.26 -3.15
CA ALA A 63 -6.43 -0.09 -1.96
C ALA A 63 -6.47 -1.60 -1.71
N LYS A 64 -6.76 -2.41 -2.74
CA LYS A 64 -6.75 -3.87 -2.62
C LYS A 64 -5.36 -4.40 -2.24
N ALA A 65 -4.29 -3.87 -2.83
CA ALA A 65 -2.94 -4.30 -2.48
C ALA A 65 -2.58 -3.95 -1.03
N LEU A 66 -2.89 -2.72 -0.59
CA LEU A 66 -2.68 -2.28 0.79
C LEU A 66 -3.47 -3.12 1.78
N GLN A 67 -4.74 -3.42 1.50
CA GLN A 67 -5.58 -4.27 2.35
C GLN A 67 -4.96 -5.66 2.53
N ILE A 68 -4.54 -6.32 1.45
CA ILE A 68 -3.94 -7.66 1.53
C ILE A 68 -2.62 -7.62 2.30
N LEU A 69 -1.79 -6.59 2.10
CA LEU A 69 -0.55 -6.45 2.87
C LEU A 69 -0.83 -6.26 4.36
N PHE A 70 -1.79 -5.41 4.70
CA PHE A 70 -2.21 -5.20 6.08
C PHE A 70 -2.74 -6.49 6.72
N ASP A 71 -3.58 -7.25 6.02
CA ASP A 71 -4.12 -8.52 6.52
C ASP A 71 -3.03 -9.57 6.80
N ASN A 72 -1.88 -9.47 6.12
CA ASN A 72 -0.72 -10.37 6.28
C ASN A 72 0.46 -9.70 7.00
N GLN A 73 0.25 -8.59 7.70
CA GLN A 73 1.34 -7.79 8.28
C GLN A 73 2.22 -8.54 9.29
N ASP A 74 1.66 -9.58 9.93
CA ASP A 74 2.37 -10.45 10.89
C ASP A 74 3.56 -11.18 10.25
N GLU A 75 3.61 -11.28 8.91
CA GLU A 75 4.73 -11.86 8.16
C GLU A 75 5.88 -10.87 7.92
N PHE A 76 5.70 -9.59 8.27
CA PHE A 76 6.64 -8.53 7.95
C PHE A 76 7.52 -8.10 9.13
N THR A 77 8.58 -7.34 8.82
CA THR A 77 9.40 -6.71 9.85
C THR A 77 8.62 -5.62 10.58
N SER A 78 9.04 -5.29 11.79
CA SER A 78 8.40 -4.25 12.60
C SER A 78 8.31 -2.90 11.88
N ASP A 79 9.34 -2.51 11.12
CA ASP A 79 9.32 -1.25 10.35
C ASP A 79 8.23 -1.24 9.27
N VAL A 80 8.00 -2.36 8.60
CA VAL A 80 6.93 -2.49 7.59
C VAL A 80 5.56 -2.57 8.26
N GLN A 81 5.45 -3.27 9.39
CA GLN A 81 4.23 -3.30 10.21
C GLN A 81 3.85 -1.89 10.66
N GLU A 82 4.78 -1.11 11.21
CA GLU A 82 4.54 0.28 11.62
C GLU A 82 4.04 1.16 10.45
N GLU A 83 4.58 0.96 9.24
CA GLU A 83 4.10 1.68 8.05
C GLU A 83 2.78 1.14 7.50
N LEU A 84 2.37 -0.10 7.77
CA LEU A 84 1.06 -0.65 7.36
C LEU A 84 -0.04 -0.45 8.40
N GLU A 85 0.35 -0.33 9.67
CA GLU A 85 -0.56 -0.23 10.80
C GLU A 85 -1.59 0.90 10.60
N MET A 86 -2.70 0.73 11.29
CA MET A 86 -3.94 1.51 11.16
C MET A 86 -3.73 3.03 11.01
N TRP A 87 -2.70 3.59 11.66
CA TRP A 87 -2.34 5.01 11.57
C TRP A 87 -1.96 5.46 10.16
N PHE A 88 -1.24 4.65 9.38
CA PHE A 88 -0.98 4.97 7.99
C PHE A 88 -2.23 4.76 7.13
N LEU A 89 -2.77 3.54 7.12
CA LEU A 89 -3.80 3.15 6.16
C LEU A 89 -5.11 3.92 6.38
N TYR A 90 -5.52 4.08 7.65
CA TYR A 90 -6.78 4.72 8.01
C TYR A 90 -6.69 6.25 7.95
N GLU A 91 -5.75 6.89 8.67
CA GLU A 91 -5.67 8.36 8.74
C GLU A 91 -5.21 9.00 7.42
N ASN A 92 -4.47 8.27 6.57
CA ASN A 92 -3.87 8.87 5.38
C ASN A 92 -4.55 8.46 4.07
N ILE A 93 -5.14 7.27 3.98
CA ILE A 93 -5.71 6.78 2.71
C ILE A 93 -7.22 6.61 2.82
N VAL A 94 -7.72 5.80 3.77
CA VAL A 94 -9.17 5.53 3.93
C VAL A 94 -9.96 6.82 4.18
N GLU A 95 -9.62 7.55 5.24
CA GLU A 95 -10.32 8.79 5.62
C GLU A 95 -10.30 9.81 4.47
N LYS A 96 -9.18 9.90 3.75
CA LYS A 96 -9.09 10.79 2.60
C LYS A 96 -9.96 10.34 1.44
N ILE A 97 -10.06 9.04 1.17
CA ILE A 97 -10.93 8.53 0.09
C ILE A 97 -12.38 8.85 0.43
N GLU A 98 -12.81 8.56 1.66
CA GLU A 98 -14.17 8.83 2.11
C GLU A 98 -14.52 10.33 2.02
N ASN A 99 -13.61 11.20 2.46
CA ASN A 99 -13.82 12.65 2.46
C ASN A 99 -13.69 13.31 1.08
N GLU A 100 -12.76 12.87 0.23
CA GLU A 100 -12.42 13.55 -1.04
C GLU A 100 -13.07 12.91 -2.26
N ARG A 101 -13.52 11.64 -2.16
CA ARG A 101 -14.12 10.89 -3.27
C ARG A 101 -15.58 10.52 -3.04
N GLU A 102 -16.12 10.73 -1.84
CA GLU A 102 -17.47 10.28 -1.46
C GLU A 102 -17.68 8.79 -1.74
N LEU A 103 -16.62 7.99 -1.56
CA LEU A 103 -16.60 6.55 -1.80
C LEU A 103 -16.12 5.87 -0.52
N SER A 104 -16.83 4.84 -0.05
CA SER A 104 -16.35 4.07 1.10
C SER A 104 -15.17 3.17 0.72
N TRP A 105 -14.33 2.84 1.69
CA TRP A 105 -13.24 1.89 1.48
C TRP A 105 -13.75 0.53 1.00
N ASP A 106 -14.82 0.03 1.62
CA ASP A 106 -15.43 -1.26 1.28
C ASP A 106 -15.92 -1.29 -0.18
N GLU A 107 -16.63 -0.25 -0.63
CA GLU A 107 -17.04 -0.12 -2.04
C GLU A 107 -15.86 -0.04 -3.01
N LEU A 108 -14.73 0.52 -2.57
CA LEU A 108 -13.53 0.60 -3.40
C LEU A 108 -12.85 -0.76 -3.57
N ILE A 109 -12.91 -1.64 -2.56
CA ILE A 109 -12.20 -2.93 -2.54
C ILE A 109 -13.08 -4.15 -2.94
N GLU A 110 -14.40 -4.01 -3.03
CA GLU A 110 -15.30 -4.99 -3.68
C GLU A 110 -14.94 -5.24 -5.16
#